data_AF-X0SME8-F1
#
_entry.id   AF-X0SME8-F1
#
_cell.length_a   1.000
_cell.length_b   1.000
_cell.length_c   1.000
_cell.angle_alpha   90.00
_cell.angle_beta   90.00
_cell.angle_gamma   90.00
#
_symmetry.space_group_name_H-M   'P 1'
#
loop_
_entity.id
_entity.type
_entity.pdbx_description
1 polymer ?
#
loop_
_entity_poly.entity_id
_entity_poly.type
_entity_poly.pdbx_seq_one_letter_code
_entity_poly.pdbx_strand_id
1 'polypeptide(L)'
;TFSEYAYHQNDADTYVRLGQGTSSDTMSVLVGNELMIAIYENGTQDVLELGDGGDIDINLNDDVMITGSNSRLGIGTINPQALFSVEDAYKEVLNLWTASNVEIMTDSSGSTASAADRGAALMLGGTYATGSTNTVGFGGIGGYKENATTSNLSGYLTLYTSVSGTGTVERVRVTSAGKVGVNTSAPDGVLEVNLGTAGLFQLSYNDANGSAANRATFGLSSAGALTITTVDASAAAGNIVFDPDGIVVSNAIFQVDAIQDVGNDATLSFSGTNGVDVVNAFTAGSVASDAAVSGTTITASTGFALGNADYIGITGNEIITFNEAGTINFTGASVDVDGAFTAGSVVSDADVTGATVASITAANLVDKSAVEAVTGDWTFDGNHPVEGYTTGRNVMRSIRLTIT
;
A
#
# COMPACT_ATOMS: atom_id res chain seq x y z
N THR A 1 -89.18 17.01 15.70
CA THR A 1 -88.69 18.15 14.91
C THR A 1 -87.19 18.01 14.84
N PHE A 2 -86.62 17.82 13.64
CA PHE A 2 -85.17 17.93 13.50
C PHE A 2 -84.82 19.40 13.68
N SER A 3 -83.93 19.69 14.64
CA SER A 3 -83.60 21.05 15.08
C SER A 3 -82.56 21.73 14.18
N GLU A 4 -82.06 21.05 13.15
CA GLU A 4 -80.98 21.51 12.26
C GLU A 4 -81.30 21.09 10.81
N TYR A 5 -81.18 22.01 9.87
CA TYR A 5 -81.46 21.84 8.43
C TYR A 5 -80.20 22.13 7.60
N ALA A 6 -80.08 21.47 6.44
CA ALA A 6 -79.08 21.84 5.44
C ALA A 6 -79.33 23.27 4.97
N TYR A 7 -78.45 24.20 5.34
CA TYR A 7 -78.54 25.62 4.98
C TYR A 7 -77.77 25.88 3.68
N HIS A 8 -78.45 25.78 2.55
CA HIS A 8 -77.88 25.88 1.20
C HIS A 8 -77.83 27.33 0.64
N GLN A 9 -77.97 28.36 1.49
CA GLN A 9 -77.87 29.80 1.12
C GLN A 9 -78.67 30.26 -0.13
N ASN A 10 -79.75 29.56 -0.50
CA ASN A 10 -80.50 29.77 -1.76
C ASN A 10 -79.72 29.48 -3.05
N ASP A 11 -78.64 28.71 -2.98
CA ASP A 11 -78.10 28.04 -4.16
C ASP A 11 -79.02 26.87 -4.58
N ALA A 12 -78.83 26.38 -5.80
CA ALA A 12 -79.63 25.30 -6.37
C ALA A 12 -78.86 23.97 -6.46
N ASP A 13 -77.62 23.97 -6.00
CA ASP A 13 -76.62 22.93 -6.27
C ASP A 13 -75.98 22.35 -5.00
N THR A 14 -76.43 22.77 -3.81
CA THR A 14 -76.04 22.15 -2.52
C THR A 14 -77.16 21.27 -1.95
N TYR A 15 -76.97 19.95 -1.92
CA TYR A 15 -77.96 19.00 -1.35
C TYR A 15 -77.35 17.68 -0.86
N VAL A 16 -78.03 17.06 0.10
CA VAL A 16 -77.78 15.67 0.53
C VAL A 16 -78.76 14.76 -0.20
N ARG A 17 -78.24 13.75 -0.91
CA ARG A 17 -79.07 12.76 -1.63
C ARG A 17 -78.89 11.39 -1.00
N LEU A 18 -80.01 10.78 -0.62
CA LEU A 18 -80.11 9.35 -0.32
C LEU A 18 -80.66 8.68 -1.58
N GLY A 19 -79.94 7.70 -2.10
CA GLY A 19 -80.17 7.09 -3.41
C GLY A 19 -81.61 6.60 -3.59
N GLN A 20 -82.14 6.80 -4.79
CA GLN A 20 -83.32 6.11 -5.31
C GLN A 20 -83.00 5.73 -6.78
N GLY A 21 -82.63 4.46 -7.00
CA GLY A 21 -82.22 3.91 -8.30
C GLY A 21 -81.67 2.47 -8.18
N THR A 22 -81.95 1.62 -9.18
CA THR A 22 -82.24 0.18 -9.04
C THR A 22 -81.09 -0.81 -8.80
N SER A 23 -79.94 -0.46 -8.21
CA SER A 23 -78.96 -1.52 -7.88
C SER A 23 -77.92 -1.28 -6.76
N SER A 24 -77.77 -0.07 -6.20
CA SER A 24 -76.92 0.16 -5.01
C SER A 24 -77.45 1.32 -4.18
N ASP A 25 -77.51 1.15 -2.85
CA ASP A 25 -77.80 2.24 -1.92
C ASP A 25 -76.62 3.21 -1.91
N THR A 26 -76.88 4.50 -2.11
CA THR A 26 -75.85 5.55 -2.09
C THR A 26 -76.27 6.71 -1.19
N MET A 27 -75.32 7.34 -0.50
CA MET A 27 -75.51 8.63 0.18
C MET A 27 -74.47 9.58 -0.37
N SER A 28 -74.88 10.72 -0.94
CA SER A 28 -73.94 11.72 -1.46
C SER A 28 -74.24 13.14 -0.98
N VAL A 29 -73.17 13.93 -0.85
CA VAL A 29 -73.20 15.36 -0.51
C VAL A 29 -72.57 16.12 -1.66
N LEU A 30 -73.33 17.02 -2.28
CA LEU A 30 -72.86 17.92 -3.32
C LEU A 30 -72.86 19.34 -2.78
N VAL A 31 -71.86 20.14 -3.17
CA VAL A 31 -71.74 21.57 -2.85
C VAL A 31 -71.28 22.27 -4.12
N GLY A 32 -72.02 23.27 -4.61
CA GLY A 32 -71.55 24.08 -5.75
C GLY A 32 -71.35 23.33 -7.08
N ASN A 33 -72.03 22.19 -7.30
CA ASN A 33 -71.81 21.22 -8.39
C ASN A 33 -70.58 20.33 -8.28
N GLU A 34 -69.82 20.40 -7.20
CA GLU A 34 -68.78 19.42 -6.88
C GLU A 34 -69.34 18.31 -5.96
N LEU A 35 -69.00 17.06 -6.25
CA LEU A 35 -69.30 15.93 -5.36
C LEU A 35 -68.30 15.91 -4.20
N MET A 36 -68.75 16.20 -2.99
CA MET A 36 -67.87 16.27 -1.83
C MET A 36 -67.65 14.90 -1.18
N ILE A 37 -68.73 14.15 -0.97
CA ILE A 37 -68.72 12.86 -0.26
C ILE A 37 -69.73 11.93 -0.92
N ALA A 38 -69.35 10.69 -1.20
CA ALA A 38 -70.24 9.60 -1.59
C ALA A 38 -69.94 8.33 -0.79
N ILE A 39 -70.99 7.73 -0.23
CA ILE A 39 -70.93 6.44 0.45
C ILE A 39 -71.81 5.49 -0.35
N TYR A 40 -71.26 4.38 -0.85
CA TYR A 40 -72.03 3.41 -1.62
C TYR A 40 -71.48 2.00 -1.53
N GLU A 41 -72.35 1.03 -1.83
CA GLU A 41 -72.01 -0.38 -1.91
C GLU A 41 -71.69 -0.80 -3.34
N ASN A 42 -70.46 -1.26 -3.61
CA ASN A 42 -70.06 -1.82 -4.92
C ASN A 42 -70.08 -3.36 -4.92
N GLY A 43 -71.14 -3.94 -4.35
CA GLY A 43 -71.41 -5.38 -4.33
C GLY A 43 -70.49 -6.25 -3.45
N THR A 44 -69.30 -5.78 -3.05
CA THR A 44 -68.36 -6.51 -2.16
C THR A 44 -67.62 -5.64 -1.15
N GLN A 45 -67.66 -4.31 -1.29
CA GLN A 45 -66.98 -3.36 -0.42
C GLN A 45 -67.87 -2.14 -0.22
N ASP A 46 -67.97 -1.70 1.04
CA ASP A 46 -68.48 -0.39 1.44
C ASP A 46 -67.42 0.64 1.01
N VAL A 47 -67.76 1.53 0.08
CA VAL A 47 -66.84 2.53 -0.47
C VAL A 47 -67.19 3.91 0.07
N LEU A 48 -66.20 4.62 0.62
CA LEU A 48 -66.25 6.06 0.88
C LEU A 48 -65.41 6.77 -0.18
N GLU A 49 -66.08 7.36 -1.17
CA GLU A 49 -65.48 8.27 -2.14
C GLU A 49 -65.56 9.70 -1.61
N LEU A 50 -64.45 10.42 -1.73
CA LEU A 50 -64.35 11.84 -1.43
C LEU A 50 -63.93 12.48 -2.76
N GLY A 51 -64.68 13.47 -3.28
CA GLY A 51 -64.43 14.06 -4.62
C GLY A 51 -64.92 13.23 -5.83
N ASP A 52 -65.04 13.87 -7.01
CA ASP A 52 -65.42 13.26 -8.32
C ASP A 52 -64.24 13.12 -9.30
N GLY A 53 -63.00 13.22 -8.82
CA GLY A 53 -61.79 13.22 -9.65
C GLY A 53 -61.22 14.62 -9.93
N GLY A 54 -61.92 15.68 -9.49
CA GLY A 54 -61.28 16.90 -8.99
C GLY A 54 -60.55 16.63 -7.67
N ASP A 55 -59.68 17.55 -7.26
CA ASP A 55 -58.91 17.50 -6.01
C ASP A 55 -59.73 17.05 -4.78
N ILE A 56 -59.15 16.16 -3.98
CA ILE A 56 -59.72 15.66 -2.74
C ILE A 56 -58.88 16.19 -1.59
N ASP A 57 -59.16 17.41 -1.14
CA ASP A 57 -58.49 17.96 0.03
C ASP A 57 -59.08 17.35 1.31
N ILE A 58 -58.62 16.15 1.68
CA ILE A 58 -58.92 15.56 3.00
C ILE A 58 -58.06 16.27 4.04
N ASN A 59 -58.52 17.41 4.53
CA ASN A 59 -57.83 18.12 5.60
C ASN A 59 -58.07 17.42 6.95
N LEU A 60 -57.20 16.48 7.32
CA LEU A 60 -57.11 15.92 8.67
C LEU A 60 -56.31 16.84 9.62
N ASN A 61 -56.60 18.15 9.60
CA ASN A 61 -55.82 19.18 10.32
C ASN A 61 -54.30 19.13 10.02
N ASP A 62 -53.93 19.21 8.73
CA ASP A 62 -52.55 19.29 8.21
C ASP A 62 -51.70 18.00 8.22
N ASP A 63 -52.20 16.88 8.78
CA ASP A 63 -51.37 15.67 8.95
C ASP A 63 -51.20 14.84 7.66
N VAL A 64 -52.21 14.77 6.78
CA VAL A 64 -52.17 13.96 5.55
C VAL A 64 -52.94 14.68 4.43
N MET A 65 -52.31 14.87 3.26
CA MET A 65 -52.93 15.47 2.08
C MET A 65 -52.75 14.58 0.84
N ILE A 66 -53.86 14.24 0.16
CA ILE A 66 -53.85 13.55 -1.14
C ILE A 66 -54.32 14.53 -2.21
N THR A 67 -53.41 15.14 -2.95
CA THR A 67 -53.80 16.09 -4.01
C THR A 67 -54.22 15.33 -5.27
N GLY A 68 -55.51 15.37 -5.60
CA GLY A 68 -56.09 14.61 -6.72
C GLY A 68 -55.50 14.96 -8.09
N SER A 69 -55.11 16.22 -8.33
CA SER A 69 -54.68 16.71 -9.65
C SER A 69 -53.27 16.27 -10.09
N ASN A 70 -52.44 15.79 -9.18
CA ASN A 70 -51.04 15.40 -9.47
C ASN A 70 -50.70 13.94 -9.07
N SER A 71 -51.66 13.21 -8.49
CA SER A 71 -51.50 11.84 -7.97
C SER A 71 -50.36 11.72 -6.94
N ARG A 72 -50.18 12.74 -6.08
CA ARG A 72 -49.12 12.78 -5.06
C ARG A 72 -49.71 12.80 -3.65
N LEU A 73 -48.98 12.19 -2.71
CA LEU A 73 -49.25 12.19 -1.28
C LEU A 73 -48.24 13.09 -0.57
N GLY A 74 -48.71 14.15 0.08
CA GLY A 74 -47.92 15.01 0.95
C GLY A 74 -48.28 14.76 2.42
N ILE A 75 -47.27 14.58 3.27
CA ILE A 75 -47.39 14.54 4.73
C ILE A 75 -46.56 15.72 5.26
N GLY A 76 -47.20 16.67 5.94
CA GLY A 76 -46.58 17.91 6.39
C GLY A 76 -46.22 18.91 5.28
N THR A 77 -46.70 18.71 4.04
CA THR A 77 -46.52 19.64 2.91
C THR A 77 -47.70 19.60 1.95
N ILE A 78 -48.06 20.76 1.41
CA ILE A 78 -49.12 20.92 0.40
C ILE A 78 -48.59 21.02 -1.04
N ASN A 79 -47.26 21.04 -1.24
CA ASN A 79 -46.63 21.17 -2.55
C ASN A 79 -45.65 20.02 -2.85
N PRO A 80 -46.09 18.74 -2.78
CA PRO A 80 -45.21 17.60 -2.94
C PRO A 80 -44.53 17.60 -4.33
N GLN A 81 -43.20 17.49 -4.34
CA GLN A 81 -42.38 17.47 -5.57
C GLN A 81 -42.24 16.06 -6.17
N ALA A 82 -42.51 15.02 -5.38
CA ALA A 82 -42.52 13.61 -5.78
C ALA A 82 -43.89 12.97 -5.50
N LEU A 83 -44.11 11.72 -5.95
CA LEU A 83 -45.35 10.98 -5.67
C LEU A 83 -45.63 10.81 -4.16
N PHE A 84 -44.58 10.82 -3.34
CA PHE A 84 -44.66 10.81 -1.88
C PHE A 84 -43.65 11.82 -1.33
N SER A 85 -44.12 12.82 -0.59
CA SER A 85 -43.28 13.80 0.12
C SER A 85 -43.63 13.82 1.61
N VAL A 86 -42.62 13.73 2.47
CA VAL A 86 -42.79 13.84 3.94
C VAL A 86 -41.87 14.94 4.44
N GLU A 87 -42.46 16.04 4.84
CA GLU A 87 -41.78 17.26 5.27
C GLU A 87 -42.18 17.60 6.70
N ASP A 88 -41.24 18.16 7.45
CA ASP A 88 -41.44 18.61 8.83
C ASP A 88 -40.47 19.76 9.09
N ALA A 89 -40.71 20.55 10.14
CA ALA A 89 -39.80 21.59 10.58
C ALA A 89 -38.43 21.00 10.99
N TYR A 90 -37.38 21.81 10.87
CA TYR A 90 -36.04 21.44 11.31
C TYR A 90 -36.01 21.08 12.81
N LYS A 91 -35.36 19.96 13.16
CA LYS A 91 -35.22 19.49 14.54
C LYS A 91 -33.75 19.52 14.96
N GLU A 92 -33.45 20.23 16.06
CA GLU A 92 -32.06 20.38 16.56
C GLU A 92 -31.52 19.15 17.32
N VAL A 93 -32.37 18.14 17.61
CA VAL A 93 -32.03 17.05 18.52
C VAL A 93 -31.43 15.86 17.76
N LEU A 94 -30.24 15.41 18.16
CA LEU A 94 -29.55 14.21 17.66
C LEU A 94 -30.25 12.88 18.06
N ASN A 95 -31.50 12.93 18.53
CA ASN A 95 -32.27 11.76 18.92
C ASN A 95 -33.21 11.38 17.76
N LEU A 96 -32.70 10.54 16.87
CA LEU A 96 -33.43 10.10 15.67
C LEU A 96 -34.75 9.39 15.99
N TRP A 97 -34.90 8.78 17.17
CA TRP A 97 -36.12 8.05 17.54
C TRP A 97 -37.35 8.96 17.67
N THR A 98 -37.18 10.20 18.15
CA THR A 98 -38.30 11.13 18.36
C THR A 98 -38.32 12.26 17.33
N ALA A 99 -37.38 12.26 16.39
CA ALA A 99 -37.15 13.37 15.46
C ALA A 99 -37.15 12.96 13.98
N SER A 100 -37.35 11.70 13.63
CA SER A 100 -37.41 11.29 12.22
C SER A 100 -38.66 11.82 11.51
N ASN A 101 -38.53 12.29 10.27
CA ASN A 101 -39.70 12.57 9.41
C ASN A 101 -40.37 11.26 8.96
N VAL A 102 -39.57 10.22 8.73
CA VAL A 102 -40.04 8.88 8.35
C VAL A 102 -39.40 7.85 9.28
N GLU A 103 -40.24 7.05 9.91
CA GLU A 103 -39.85 5.95 10.78
C GLU A 103 -40.10 4.61 10.06
N ILE A 104 -39.06 3.79 9.91
CA ILE A 104 -39.18 2.43 9.37
C ILE A 104 -38.69 1.47 10.46
N MET A 105 -39.62 0.75 11.07
CA MET A 105 -39.34 -0.11 12.20
C MET A 105 -40.01 -1.46 12.07
N THR A 106 -39.43 -2.46 12.74
CA THR A 106 -40.04 -3.77 12.88
C THR A 106 -40.60 -3.87 14.28
N ASP A 107 -41.92 -4.02 14.39
CA ASP A 107 -42.53 -4.48 15.64
C ASP A 107 -42.23 -5.97 15.81
N SER A 108 -41.88 -6.35 17.03
CA SER A 108 -41.65 -7.74 17.38
C SER A 108 -42.43 -8.06 18.64
N SER A 109 -43.76 -8.13 18.51
CA SER A 109 -44.67 -8.53 19.57
C SER A 109 -44.62 -10.05 19.91
N GLY A 110 -43.50 -10.74 19.65
CA GLY A 110 -43.29 -12.18 19.92
C GLY A 110 -41.92 -12.50 20.52
N SER A 111 -41.76 -13.68 21.15
CA SER A 111 -40.60 -14.10 21.99
C SER A 111 -39.18 -14.01 21.39
N THR A 112 -39.03 -13.63 20.11
CA THR A 112 -37.76 -13.36 19.43
C THR A 112 -37.43 -11.86 19.33
N ALA A 113 -38.21 -11.00 20.00
CA ALA A 113 -38.19 -9.54 19.92
C ALA A 113 -36.86 -8.85 20.17
N SER A 114 -35.96 -9.53 20.88
CA SER A 114 -34.65 -9.00 21.22
C SER A 114 -33.52 -9.68 20.47
N ALA A 115 -33.75 -10.57 19.49
CA ALA A 115 -32.69 -11.30 18.82
C ALA A 115 -31.74 -10.38 18.03
N ALA A 116 -30.49 -10.84 17.85
CA ALA A 116 -29.53 -10.20 16.97
C ALA A 116 -30.02 -10.23 15.51
N ASP A 117 -29.55 -9.27 14.71
CA ASP A 117 -29.82 -9.11 13.28
C ASP A 117 -31.33 -8.89 12.96
N ARG A 118 -32.07 -8.32 13.93
CA ARG A 118 -33.48 -7.92 13.77
C ARG A 118 -33.62 -6.41 13.71
N GLY A 119 -34.47 -5.94 12.80
CA GLY A 119 -34.65 -4.54 12.50
C GLY A 119 -35.23 -4.37 11.10
N ALA A 120 -35.24 -3.12 10.64
CA ALA A 120 -35.90 -2.73 9.40
C ALA A 120 -34.90 -2.29 8.33
N ALA A 121 -35.34 -2.32 7.08
CA ALA A 121 -34.56 -1.85 5.95
C ALA A 121 -35.41 -1.09 4.95
N LEU A 122 -34.79 -0.10 4.31
CA LEU A 122 -35.28 0.50 3.08
C LEU A 122 -34.69 -0.25 1.89
N MET A 123 -35.55 -0.91 1.11
CA MET A 123 -35.15 -1.65 -0.09
C MET A 123 -35.46 -0.83 -1.35
N LEU A 124 -34.47 -0.70 -2.24
CA LEU A 124 -34.60 -0.02 -3.52
C LEU A 124 -34.54 -1.07 -4.64
N GLY A 125 -35.51 -1.04 -5.54
CA GLY A 125 -35.70 -2.14 -6.49
C GLY A 125 -36.54 -1.76 -7.71
N GLY A 126 -36.79 -2.77 -8.55
CA GLY A 126 -37.55 -2.63 -9.78
C GLY A 126 -37.76 -3.96 -10.49
N THR A 127 -38.33 -3.91 -11.68
CA THR A 127 -38.43 -5.09 -12.56
C THR A 127 -37.07 -5.39 -13.16
N TYR A 128 -36.64 -6.66 -13.13
CA TYR A 128 -35.31 -7.07 -13.59
C TYR A 128 -35.29 -7.58 -15.03
N ALA A 129 -36.45 -7.66 -15.68
CA ALA A 129 -36.60 -8.13 -17.04
C ALA A 129 -37.76 -7.41 -17.75
N THR A 130 -37.59 -7.14 -19.04
CA THR A 130 -38.64 -6.54 -19.88
C THR A 130 -39.89 -7.41 -19.88
N GLY A 131 -41.04 -6.79 -19.57
CA GLY A 131 -42.33 -7.50 -19.50
C GLY A 131 -42.56 -8.30 -18.22
N SER A 132 -41.60 -8.33 -17.28
CA SER A 132 -41.82 -8.91 -15.95
C SER A 132 -42.70 -7.98 -15.11
N THR A 133 -43.71 -8.54 -14.43
CA THR A 133 -44.46 -7.85 -13.37
C THR A 133 -43.85 -8.05 -11.99
N ASN A 134 -42.87 -8.96 -11.86
CA ASN A 134 -42.15 -9.20 -10.61
C ASN A 134 -41.10 -8.12 -10.40
N THR A 135 -41.16 -7.46 -9.24
CA THR A 135 -40.12 -6.57 -8.75
C THR A 135 -39.16 -7.31 -7.83
N VAL A 136 -37.90 -6.86 -7.81
CA VAL A 136 -36.85 -7.39 -6.92
C VAL A 136 -36.06 -6.23 -6.33
N GLY A 137 -35.46 -6.45 -5.16
CA GLY A 137 -34.52 -5.50 -4.56
C GLY A 137 -33.17 -5.52 -5.27
N PHE A 138 -32.69 -4.35 -5.71
CA PHE A 138 -31.36 -4.19 -6.30
C PHE A 138 -30.30 -3.81 -5.25
N GLY A 139 -30.71 -3.10 -4.20
CA GLY A 139 -29.88 -2.78 -3.05
C GLY A 139 -30.73 -2.22 -1.91
N GLY A 140 -30.15 -2.11 -0.73
CA GLY A 140 -30.89 -1.63 0.44
C GLY A 140 -30.01 -1.07 1.53
N ILE A 141 -30.64 -0.32 2.44
CA ILE A 141 -30.04 0.25 3.64
C ILE A 141 -30.80 -0.32 4.82
N GLY A 142 -30.11 -0.90 5.80
CA GLY A 142 -30.75 -1.54 6.95
C GLY A 142 -30.16 -1.08 8.28
N GLY A 143 -31.03 -1.04 9.29
CA GLY A 143 -30.66 -0.84 10.68
C GLY A 143 -31.14 -2.02 11.50
N TYR A 144 -30.23 -2.72 12.15
CA TYR A 144 -30.54 -3.94 12.90
C TYR A 144 -29.86 -3.95 14.25
N LYS A 145 -30.43 -4.71 15.18
CA LYS A 145 -29.86 -4.94 16.49
C LYS A 145 -28.61 -5.83 16.42
N GLU A 146 -27.56 -5.49 17.14
CA GLU A 146 -26.30 -6.25 17.16
C GLU A 146 -26.33 -7.49 18.05
N ASN A 147 -27.27 -7.56 18.99
CA ASN A 147 -27.22 -8.57 20.05
C ASN A 147 -28.60 -9.02 20.50
N ALA A 148 -28.63 -10.15 21.19
CA ALA A 148 -29.86 -10.76 21.70
C ALA A 148 -30.37 -10.20 23.05
N THR A 149 -29.74 -9.15 23.60
CA THR A 149 -29.95 -8.71 25.01
C THR A 149 -31.06 -7.69 25.13
N THR A 150 -32.07 -7.93 25.97
CA THR A 150 -33.15 -6.97 26.23
C THR A 150 -32.61 -5.65 26.77
N SER A 151 -33.22 -4.52 26.37
CA SER A 151 -32.82 -3.14 26.72
C SER A 151 -31.43 -2.70 26.24
N ASN A 152 -30.67 -3.57 25.57
CA ASN A 152 -29.48 -3.17 24.85
C ASN A 152 -29.89 -2.62 23.47
N LEU A 153 -29.64 -1.33 23.26
CA LEU A 153 -30.02 -0.60 22.06
C LEU A 153 -28.92 -0.58 20.99
N SER A 154 -27.81 -1.30 21.18
CA SER A 154 -26.75 -1.40 20.18
C SER A 154 -27.32 -1.97 18.88
N GLY A 155 -27.30 -1.14 17.86
CA GLY A 155 -27.63 -1.51 16.50
C GLY A 155 -26.50 -1.12 15.54
N TYR A 156 -26.48 -1.78 14.40
CA TYR A 156 -25.56 -1.51 13.31
C TYR A 156 -26.32 -0.98 12.10
N LEU A 157 -25.64 -0.14 11.31
CA LEU A 157 -26.08 0.29 9.99
C LEU A 157 -25.41 -0.58 8.94
N THR A 158 -26.12 -0.93 7.88
CA THR A 158 -25.57 -1.77 6.80
C THR A 158 -26.08 -1.38 5.42
N LEU A 159 -25.24 -1.67 4.42
CA LEU A 159 -25.55 -1.52 3.00
C LEU A 159 -25.56 -2.89 2.32
N TYR A 160 -26.64 -3.15 1.60
CA TYR A 160 -26.85 -4.38 0.85
C TYR A 160 -26.81 -4.15 -0.64
N THR A 161 -26.33 -5.16 -1.36
CA THR A 161 -26.48 -5.25 -2.82
C THR A 161 -26.96 -6.64 -3.19
N SER A 162 -27.70 -6.74 -4.30
CA SER A 162 -28.14 -8.03 -4.83
C SER A 162 -27.22 -8.49 -5.96
N VAL A 163 -26.79 -9.76 -5.90
CA VAL A 163 -26.04 -10.42 -6.98
C VAL A 163 -26.90 -11.53 -7.54
N SER A 164 -27.02 -11.60 -8.87
CA SER A 164 -27.78 -12.66 -9.54
C SER A 164 -27.29 -14.04 -9.11
N GLY A 165 -28.21 -14.92 -8.73
CA GLY A 165 -27.91 -16.28 -8.26
C GLY A 165 -27.39 -16.37 -6.81
N THR A 166 -26.98 -15.27 -6.18
CA THR A 166 -26.55 -15.25 -4.76
C THR A 166 -27.59 -14.59 -3.86
N GLY A 167 -28.38 -13.65 -4.40
CA GLY A 167 -29.34 -12.85 -3.64
C GLY A 167 -28.69 -11.61 -3.01
N THR A 168 -29.32 -11.12 -1.95
CA THR A 168 -28.90 -9.91 -1.24
C THR A 168 -27.77 -10.22 -0.27
N VAL A 169 -26.67 -9.48 -0.38
CA VAL A 169 -25.46 -9.65 0.42
C VAL A 169 -25.07 -8.32 1.06
N GLU A 170 -24.69 -8.37 2.33
CA GLU A 170 -24.12 -7.23 3.06
C GLU A 170 -22.73 -6.88 2.49
N ARG A 171 -22.52 -5.62 2.14
CA ARG A 171 -21.25 -5.13 1.60
C ARG A 171 -20.52 -4.19 2.53
N VAL A 172 -21.26 -3.39 3.29
CA VAL A 172 -20.68 -2.44 4.27
C VAL A 172 -21.49 -2.51 5.55
N ARG A 173 -20.81 -2.57 6.70
CA ARG A 173 -21.41 -2.49 8.03
C ARG A 173 -20.75 -1.39 8.84
N VAL A 174 -21.52 -0.63 9.60
CA VAL A 174 -21.05 0.26 10.68
C VAL A 174 -21.64 -0.25 11.98
N THR A 175 -20.79 -0.75 12.87
CA THR A 175 -21.20 -1.30 14.17
C THR A 175 -21.60 -0.20 15.16
N SER A 176 -22.28 -0.54 16.25
CA SER A 176 -22.60 0.40 17.35
C SER A 176 -21.35 0.96 18.03
N ALA A 177 -20.22 0.27 17.90
CA ALA A 177 -18.90 0.73 18.36
C ALA A 177 -18.20 1.69 17.38
N GLY A 178 -18.81 2.00 16.24
CA GLY A 178 -18.26 2.90 15.21
C GLY A 178 -17.23 2.26 14.27
N LYS A 179 -17.08 0.92 14.30
CA LYS A 179 -16.20 0.21 13.35
C LYS A 179 -16.89 -0.01 12.02
N VAL A 180 -16.17 0.21 10.92
CA VAL A 180 -16.62 0.04 9.54
C VAL A 180 -16.02 -1.24 8.95
N GLY A 181 -16.86 -2.17 8.54
CA GLY A 181 -16.48 -3.38 7.81
C GLY A 181 -16.90 -3.28 6.35
N VAL A 182 -15.99 -3.60 5.42
CA VAL A 182 -16.30 -3.84 4.01
C VAL A 182 -16.11 -5.32 3.72
N ASN A 183 -17.16 -5.99 3.21
CA ASN A 183 -17.26 -7.44 3.05
C ASN A 183 -16.99 -8.26 4.33
N THR A 184 -17.19 -7.67 5.51
CA THR A 184 -17.15 -8.34 6.80
C THR A 184 -18.26 -7.80 7.70
N SER A 185 -18.95 -8.67 8.41
CA SER A 185 -20.01 -8.32 9.37
C SER A 185 -19.49 -8.15 10.80
N ALA A 186 -18.21 -8.47 11.05
CA ALA A 186 -17.57 -8.42 12.36
C ALA A 186 -16.17 -7.80 12.24
N PRO A 187 -16.07 -6.47 11.96
CA PRO A 187 -14.78 -5.81 11.87
C PRO A 187 -14.05 -5.82 13.23
N ASP A 188 -12.81 -6.29 13.23
CA ASP A 188 -11.88 -6.25 14.36
C ASP A 188 -11.21 -4.87 14.48
N GLY A 189 -10.88 -4.25 13.33
CA GLY A 189 -10.33 -2.90 13.24
C GLY A 189 -11.40 -1.80 13.15
N VAL A 190 -10.99 -0.53 13.33
CA VAL A 190 -11.90 0.63 13.14
C VAL A 190 -12.40 0.70 11.70
N LEU A 191 -11.53 0.39 10.73
CA LEU A 191 -11.89 0.13 9.35
C LEU A 191 -11.26 -1.21 8.97
N GLU A 192 -12.07 -2.15 8.51
CA GLU A 192 -11.61 -3.44 8.01
C GLU A 192 -12.18 -3.69 6.62
N VAL A 193 -11.31 -3.98 5.67
CA VAL A 193 -11.70 -4.41 4.33
C VAL A 193 -11.32 -5.88 4.18
N ASN A 194 -12.31 -6.77 4.22
CA ASN A 194 -12.08 -8.19 4.01
C ASN A 194 -12.02 -8.48 2.51
N LEU A 195 -10.81 -8.72 2.02
CA LEU A 195 -10.52 -8.96 0.62
C LEU A 195 -10.78 -10.42 0.19
N GLY A 196 -11.03 -11.33 1.13
CA GLY A 196 -11.07 -12.76 0.85
C GLY A 196 -9.73 -13.31 0.36
N THR A 197 -9.72 -14.52 -0.22
CA THR A 197 -8.49 -15.25 -0.56
C THR A 197 -7.69 -14.66 -1.73
N ALA A 198 -8.29 -13.79 -2.55
CA ALA A 198 -7.66 -13.25 -3.76
C ALA A 198 -8.02 -11.77 -4.04
N GLY A 199 -8.67 -11.08 -3.10
CA GLY A 199 -8.98 -9.67 -3.29
C GLY A 199 -7.76 -8.78 -3.06
N LEU A 200 -7.81 -7.60 -3.66
CA LEU A 200 -6.81 -6.56 -3.51
C LEU A 200 -7.51 -5.27 -3.09
N PHE A 201 -6.92 -4.51 -2.18
CA PHE A 201 -7.33 -3.12 -1.99
C PHE A 201 -6.70 -2.28 -3.11
N GLN A 202 -7.51 -1.57 -3.88
CA GLN A 202 -7.05 -0.86 -5.08
C GLN A 202 -7.30 0.64 -4.97
N LEU A 203 -6.28 1.42 -5.31
CA LEU A 203 -6.37 2.84 -5.60
C LEU A 203 -6.11 3.04 -7.09
N SER A 204 -7.05 3.66 -7.80
CA SER A 204 -6.91 3.92 -9.23
C SER A 204 -6.93 5.41 -9.53
N TYR A 205 -6.08 5.86 -10.44
CA TYR A 205 -6.18 7.17 -11.06
C TYR A 205 -7.06 7.06 -12.31
N ASN A 206 -8.20 7.74 -12.32
CA ASN A 206 -9.13 7.77 -13.44
C ASN A 206 -9.50 9.24 -13.70
N ASP A 207 -8.95 9.81 -14.77
CA ASP A 207 -9.30 11.16 -15.20
C ASP A 207 -10.59 11.15 -16.04
N ALA A 208 -10.98 12.31 -16.56
CA ALA A 208 -12.19 12.47 -17.36
C ALA A 208 -12.21 11.60 -18.64
N ASN A 209 -11.08 11.01 -19.04
CA ASN A 209 -10.97 10.16 -20.23
C ASN A 209 -11.31 8.69 -19.94
N GLY A 210 -11.56 8.32 -18.67
CA GLY A 210 -12.33 7.12 -18.32
C GLY A 210 -11.58 5.79 -18.33
N SER A 211 -10.25 5.77 -18.28
CA SER A 211 -9.49 4.53 -18.11
C SER A 211 -8.65 4.57 -16.83
N ALA A 212 -9.04 3.74 -15.85
CA ALA A 212 -8.29 3.45 -14.62
C ALA A 212 -7.05 2.57 -14.88
N ALA A 213 -6.32 2.83 -15.98
CA ALA A 213 -5.17 2.04 -16.38
C ALA A 213 -4.02 2.15 -15.37
N ASN A 214 -3.89 3.33 -14.74
CA ASN A 214 -2.91 3.61 -13.70
C ASN A 214 -3.50 3.33 -12.32
N ARG A 215 -2.87 2.43 -11.56
CA ARG A 215 -3.36 2.00 -10.24
C ARG A 215 -2.24 1.49 -9.34
N ALA A 216 -2.50 1.52 -8.04
CA ALA A 216 -1.75 0.80 -7.03
C ALA A 216 -2.68 -0.21 -6.33
N THR A 217 -2.21 -1.42 -6.12
CA THR A 217 -2.92 -2.45 -5.36
C THR A 217 -2.12 -2.90 -4.16
N PHE A 218 -2.81 -3.14 -3.06
CA PHE A 218 -2.30 -3.72 -1.84
C PHE A 218 -2.90 -5.13 -1.70
N GLY A 219 -2.04 -6.14 -1.82
CA GLY A 219 -2.40 -7.54 -1.62
C GLY A 219 -1.84 -8.06 -0.30
N LEU A 220 -2.63 -8.85 0.42
CA LEU A 220 -2.21 -9.53 1.64
C LEU A 220 -2.23 -11.04 1.41
N SER A 221 -1.11 -11.71 1.69
CA SER A 221 -1.09 -13.18 1.67
C SER A 221 -1.74 -13.76 2.93
N SER A 222 -2.05 -15.06 2.91
CA SER A 222 -2.53 -15.77 4.11
C SER A 222 -1.52 -15.79 5.26
N ALA A 223 -0.25 -15.48 4.99
CA ALA A 223 0.80 -15.31 6.00
C ALA A 223 0.92 -13.85 6.49
N GLY A 224 0.08 -12.93 6.01
CA GLY A 224 0.11 -11.51 6.36
C GLY A 224 1.16 -10.68 5.61
N ALA A 225 1.81 -11.23 4.58
CA ALA A 225 2.77 -10.48 3.78
C ALA A 225 2.04 -9.45 2.91
N LEU A 226 2.50 -8.19 2.96
CA LEU A 226 2.00 -7.10 2.12
C LEU A 226 2.77 -7.05 0.79
N THR A 227 2.04 -7.09 -0.32
CA THR A 227 2.56 -6.82 -1.67
C THR A 227 1.92 -5.55 -2.21
N ILE A 228 2.75 -4.59 -2.59
CA ILE A 228 2.31 -3.38 -3.30
C ILE A 228 2.66 -3.55 -4.77
N THR A 229 1.67 -3.42 -5.65
CA THR A 229 1.87 -3.46 -7.09
C THR A 229 1.39 -2.16 -7.70
N THR A 230 2.30 -1.44 -8.35
CA THR A 230 1.98 -0.28 -9.17
C THR A 230 1.87 -0.71 -10.62
N VAL A 231 0.81 -0.29 -11.29
CA VAL A 231 0.63 -0.46 -12.74
C VAL A 231 0.58 0.92 -13.36
N ASP A 232 1.52 1.18 -14.26
CA ASP A 232 1.54 2.36 -15.12
C ASP A 232 1.48 1.90 -16.58
N ALA A 233 0.31 2.03 -17.19
CA ALA A 233 0.10 1.59 -18.57
C ALA A 233 0.77 2.52 -19.59
N SER A 234 1.20 3.71 -19.17
CA SER A 234 1.91 4.67 -20.03
C SER A 234 3.41 4.38 -20.14
N ALA A 235 3.91 3.37 -19.42
CA ALA A 235 5.32 3.01 -19.33
C ALA A 235 6.22 4.15 -18.81
N ALA A 236 5.66 5.14 -18.10
CA ALA A 236 6.47 5.99 -17.25
C ALA A 236 6.93 5.19 -16.02
N ALA A 237 8.01 5.65 -15.37
CA ALA A 237 8.62 4.92 -14.27
C ALA A 237 7.60 4.73 -13.12
N GLY A 238 7.21 3.48 -12.86
CA GLY A 238 6.42 3.11 -11.69
C GLY A 238 7.26 3.30 -10.43
N ASN A 239 6.86 4.22 -9.56
CA ASN A 239 7.63 4.56 -8.38
C ASN A 239 6.94 4.07 -7.10
N ILE A 240 7.71 3.47 -6.20
CA ILE A 240 7.32 3.22 -4.82
C ILE A 240 8.27 4.03 -3.94
N VAL A 241 7.77 5.13 -3.39
CA VAL A 241 8.55 6.03 -2.53
C VAL A 241 8.19 5.75 -1.07
N PHE A 242 9.20 5.55 -0.24
CA PHE A 242 9.07 5.48 1.21
C PHE A 242 9.75 6.70 1.85
N ASP A 243 9.00 7.75 2.14
CA ASP A 243 9.47 8.99 2.79
C ASP A 243 8.92 9.11 4.23
N PRO A 244 9.28 8.23 5.16
CA PRO A 244 8.84 8.37 6.55
C PRO A 244 9.46 9.60 7.23
N ASP A 245 8.80 10.14 8.25
CA ASP A 245 9.36 11.10 9.20
C ASP A 245 10.38 10.47 10.18
N GLY A 246 10.86 9.25 9.89
CA GLY A 246 11.67 8.45 10.81
C GLY A 246 12.30 7.23 10.14
N ILE A 247 12.82 6.30 10.95
CA ILE A 247 13.46 5.09 10.44
C ILE A 247 12.38 4.11 9.93
N VAL A 248 12.42 3.73 8.64
CA VAL A 248 11.49 2.73 8.04
C VAL A 248 11.61 1.36 8.73
N VAL A 249 12.84 0.96 9.06
CA VAL A 249 13.15 -0.37 9.60
C VAL A 249 14.06 -0.23 10.83
N SER A 250 13.50 -0.43 12.03
CA SER A 250 14.27 -0.43 13.29
C SER A 250 14.40 -1.87 13.79
N ASN A 251 15.63 -2.29 14.13
CA ASN A 251 15.94 -3.64 14.63
C ASN A 251 15.51 -4.79 13.70
N ALA A 252 15.35 -4.51 12.41
CA ALA A 252 15.08 -5.50 11.37
C ALA A 252 15.96 -5.22 10.15
N ILE A 253 16.13 -6.23 9.30
CA ILE A 253 16.92 -6.13 8.07
C ILE A 253 15.97 -5.70 6.95
N PHE A 254 16.29 -4.63 6.24
CA PHE A 254 15.70 -4.38 4.92
C PHE A 254 16.33 -5.35 3.92
N GLN A 255 15.70 -6.50 3.73
CA GLN A 255 16.19 -7.55 2.83
C GLN A 255 15.61 -7.32 1.43
N VAL A 256 16.49 -7.05 0.47
CA VAL A 256 16.16 -7.05 -0.96
C VAL A 256 16.62 -8.40 -1.52
N ASP A 257 15.66 -9.31 -1.74
CA ASP A 257 15.95 -10.69 -2.16
C ASP A 257 16.45 -10.75 -3.62
N ALA A 258 15.86 -9.94 -4.51
CA ALA A 258 16.31 -9.78 -5.89
C ALA A 258 15.94 -8.39 -6.42
N ILE A 259 16.86 -7.79 -7.17
CA ILE A 259 16.57 -6.68 -8.07
C ILE A 259 16.46 -7.31 -9.46
N GLN A 260 15.24 -7.67 -9.88
CA GLN A 260 15.01 -8.19 -11.23
C GLN A 260 14.88 -7.02 -12.19
N ASP A 261 15.89 -6.88 -13.02
CA ASP A 261 15.97 -5.85 -14.04
C ASP A 261 15.62 -6.44 -15.42
N VAL A 262 14.68 -5.83 -16.12
CA VAL A 262 14.34 -6.11 -17.52
C VAL A 262 14.78 -4.95 -18.42
N GLY A 263 16.02 -4.46 -18.26
CA GLY A 263 16.49 -3.29 -19.01
C GLY A 263 17.91 -2.78 -18.74
N ASN A 264 18.62 -3.30 -17.73
CA ASN A 264 19.93 -2.83 -17.26
C ASN A 264 19.90 -1.43 -16.58
N ASP A 265 18.77 -1.02 -15.99
CA ASP A 265 18.54 0.28 -15.33
C ASP A 265 18.23 0.20 -13.82
N ALA A 266 18.17 -0.99 -13.22
CA ALA A 266 17.79 -1.13 -11.82
C ALA A 266 18.98 -0.77 -10.89
N THR A 267 18.84 0.35 -10.16
CA THR A 267 19.84 0.82 -9.21
C THR A 267 19.32 0.70 -7.77
N LEU A 268 20.11 0.11 -6.88
CA LEU A 268 19.88 0.16 -5.43
C LEU A 268 20.90 1.11 -4.82
N SER A 269 20.43 2.29 -4.42
CA SER A 269 21.26 3.34 -3.82
C SER A 269 20.95 3.48 -2.34
N PHE A 270 21.98 3.48 -1.51
CA PHE A 270 21.89 3.80 -0.08
C PHE A 270 22.60 5.14 0.15
N SER A 271 21.96 6.07 0.86
CA SER A 271 22.56 7.34 1.26
C SER A 271 22.16 7.69 2.69
N GLY A 272 23.07 8.32 3.44
CA GLY A 272 22.82 8.71 4.83
C GLY A 272 23.78 9.81 5.28
N THR A 273 23.27 10.77 6.06
CA THR A 273 24.04 11.94 6.54
C THR A 273 25.23 11.56 7.41
N ASN A 274 25.19 10.37 8.03
CA ASN A 274 26.25 9.84 8.91
C ASN A 274 27.07 8.72 8.25
N GLY A 275 27.02 8.61 6.91
CA GLY A 275 27.54 7.47 6.18
C GLY A 275 26.58 6.28 6.22
N VAL A 276 26.70 5.39 5.22
CA VAL A 276 25.97 4.13 5.18
C VAL A 276 26.89 3.06 5.77
N ASP A 277 26.48 2.46 6.88
CA ASP A 277 27.22 1.35 7.48
C ASP A 277 26.91 0.04 6.72
N VAL A 278 27.59 -0.16 5.59
CA VAL A 278 27.42 -1.33 4.72
C VAL A 278 28.23 -2.52 5.28
N VAL A 279 27.96 -2.95 6.51
CA VAL A 279 28.80 -3.96 7.21
C VAL A 279 28.70 -5.36 6.60
N ASN A 280 27.70 -5.65 5.75
CA ASN A 280 27.46 -7.02 5.28
C ASN A 280 26.70 -7.14 3.95
N ALA A 281 26.55 -6.07 3.17
CA ALA A 281 25.65 -6.08 2.00
C ALA A 281 26.24 -6.75 0.75
N PHE A 282 27.51 -7.17 0.79
CA PHE A 282 28.19 -7.69 -0.38
C PHE A 282 28.84 -9.03 -0.07
N THR A 283 28.06 -10.10 -0.16
CA THR A 283 28.64 -11.45 -0.29
C THR A 283 29.51 -11.46 -1.55
N ALA A 284 30.74 -11.93 -1.43
CA ALA A 284 31.84 -11.83 -2.41
C ALA A 284 31.59 -12.42 -3.82
N GLY A 285 30.36 -12.80 -4.17
CA GLY A 285 29.95 -13.24 -5.50
C GLY A 285 29.12 -12.24 -6.32
N SER A 286 28.72 -11.08 -5.76
CA SER A 286 27.87 -10.10 -6.45
C SER A 286 28.63 -8.92 -7.06
N VAL A 287 29.97 -8.94 -7.06
CA VAL A 287 30.75 -7.82 -7.60
C VAL A 287 30.86 -8.05 -9.10
N ALA A 288 29.99 -7.40 -9.87
CA ALA A 288 30.24 -7.27 -11.30
C ALA A 288 31.63 -6.64 -11.49
N SER A 289 32.31 -7.00 -12.57
CA SER A 289 33.71 -6.69 -12.89
C SER A 289 34.10 -5.20 -12.97
N ASP A 290 33.25 -4.29 -12.48
CA ASP A 290 33.37 -2.83 -12.58
C ASP A 290 32.77 -2.10 -11.35
N ALA A 291 32.90 -2.66 -10.14
CA ALA A 291 32.47 -1.98 -8.92
C ALA A 291 33.61 -1.12 -8.33
N ALA A 292 33.56 0.19 -8.55
CA ALA A 292 34.46 1.13 -7.91
C ALA A 292 34.04 1.40 -6.45
N VAL A 293 34.79 0.88 -5.48
CA VAL A 293 34.62 1.24 -4.06
C VAL A 293 35.51 2.45 -3.76
N SER A 294 34.92 3.64 -3.65
CA SER A 294 35.65 4.90 -3.40
C SER A 294 35.48 5.36 -1.95
N GLY A 295 36.57 5.82 -1.32
CA GLY A 295 36.52 6.59 -0.06
C GLY A 295 36.29 5.80 1.24
N THR A 296 36.50 4.47 1.27
CA THR A 296 36.25 3.65 2.47
C THR A 296 37.43 2.71 2.80
N THR A 297 37.66 2.49 4.10
CA THR A 297 38.56 1.45 4.61
C THR A 297 37.92 0.08 4.39
N ILE A 298 38.46 -0.73 3.47
CA ILE A 298 38.05 -2.13 3.29
C ILE A 298 38.66 -2.95 4.42
N THR A 299 37.83 -3.41 5.37
CA THR A 299 38.27 -4.28 6.48
C THR A 299 37.82 -5.71 6.21
N ALA A 300 38.76 -6.61 5.90
CA ALA A 300 38.49 -8.04 5.74
C ALA A 300 38.98 -8.83 6.97
N SER A 301 38.14 -9.66 7.56
CA SER A 301 38.49 -10.46 8.75
C SER A 301 39.40 -11.66 8.43
N THR A 302 39.47 -12.10 7.17
CA THR A 302 40.25 -13.27 6.74
C THR A 302 41.12 -13.03 5.49
N GLY A 303 41.19 -11.78 5.00
CA GLY A 303 42.00 -11.38 3.83
C GLY A 303 41.17 -10.91 2.61
N PHE A 304 41.87 -10.27 1.66
CA PHE A 304 41.33 -9.78 0.39
C PHE A 304 42.01 -10.54 -0.76
N ALA A 305 41.23 -11.21 -1.62
CA ALA A 305 41.73 -11.98 -2.75
C ALA A 305 41.46 -11.23 -4.06
N LEU A 306 42.48 -11.12 -4.92
CA LEU A 306 42.40 -10.60 -6.27
C LEU A 306 42.28 -11.76 -7.28
N GLY A 307 41.46 -11.61 -8.31
CA GLY A 307 41.38 -12.53 -9.44
C GLY A 307 42.57 -12.41 -10.39
N ASN A 308 42.58 -13.24 -11.44
CA ASN A 308 43.61 -13.17 -12.48
C ASN A 308 43.51 -11.84 -13.24
N ALA A 309 44.63 -11.11 -13.35
CA ALA A 309 44.75 -9.77 -13.95
C ALA A 309 44.13 -8.60 -13.15
N ASP A 310 43.65 -8.83 -11.93
CA ASP A 310 43.23 -7.74 -11.03
C ASP A 310 44.45 -7.09 -10.36
N TYR A 311 44.35 -5.81 -10.02
CA TYR A 311 45.42 -5.05 -9.37
C TYR A 311 44.88 -4.13 -8.27
N ILE A 312 45.72 -3.83 -7.28
CA ILE A 312 45.48 -2.73 -6.34
C ILE A 312 46.16 -1.49 -6.93
N GLY A 313 45.36 -0.56 -7.46
CA GLY A 313 45.85 0.69 -8.01
C GLY A 313 46.26 1.65 -6.89
N ILE A 314 47.54 1.97 -6.82
CA ILE A 314 48.08 3.06 -5.98
C ILE A 314 48.53 4.14 -6.96
N THR A 315 47.82 5.27 -7.00
CA THR A 315 48.02 6.30 -8.02
C THR A 315 48.37 7.63 -7.37
N GLY A 316 49.67 7.92 -7.23
CA GLY A 316 50.13 9.14 -6.56
C GLY A 316 51.20 8.85 -5.52
N ASN A 317 51.16 9.57 -4.40
CA ASN A 317 52.08 9.43 -3.27
C ASN A 317 51.46 8.64 -2.11
N GLU A 318 50.53 7.71 -2.39
CA GLU A 318 49.89 6.91 -1.34
C GLU A 318 50.81 5.79 -0.81
N ILE A 319 50.68 5.45 0.48
CA ILE A 319 51.52 4.48 1.19
C ILE A 319 50.67 3.30 1.66
N ILE A 320 51.10 2.07 1.38
CA ILE A 320 50.58 0.87 2.06
C ILE A 320 51.25 0.77 3.44
N THR A 321 50.45 0.83 4.51
CA THR A 321 50.93 0.64 5.89
C THR A 321 50.35 -0.64 6.48
N PHE A 322 51.21 -1.50 7.03
CA PHE A 322 50.78 -2.66 7.83
C PHE A 322 50.85 -2.27 9.31
N ASN A 323 49.74 -2.43 10.04
CA ASN A 323 49.65 -2.04 11.46
C ASN A 323 50.44 -2.98 12.40
N GLU A 324 50.80 -4.16 11.92
CA GLU A 324 51.65 -5.15 12.61
C GLU A 324 52.69 -5.69 11.62
N ALA A 325 53.72 -6.40 12.12
CA ALA A 325 54.73 -7.02 11.26
C ALA A 325 54.04 -8.01 10.29
N GLY A 326 54.02 -7.66 9.01
CA GLY A 326 53.42 -8.45 7.94
C GLY A 326 54.44 -8.75 6.84
N THR A 327 54.15 -9.77 6.05
CA THR A 327 54.97 -10.16 4.89
C THR A 327 54.18 -9.93 3.61
N ILE A 328 54.79 -9.31 2.60
CA ILE A 328 54.27 -9.35 1.23
C ILE A 328 54.95 -10.51 0.52
N ASN A 329 54.21 -11.56 0.17
CA ASN A 329 54.75 -12.73 -0.52
C ASN A 329 54.40 -12.66 -2.02
N PHE A 330 55.42 -12.51 -2.87
CA PHE A 330 55.27 -12.58 -4.32
C PHE A 330 55.67 -13.98 -4.80
N THR A 331 54.70 -14.82 -5.16
CA THR A 331 54.97 -16.17 -5.68
C THR A 331 54.64 -16.22 -7.17
N GLY A 332 55.63 -16.56 -8.01
CA GLY A 332 55.43 -16.69 -9.46
C GLY A 332 55.25 -15.38 -10.23
N ALA A 333 55.52 -14.23 -9.59
CA ALA A 333 55.43 -12.91 -10.19
C ALA A 333 56.80 -12.20 -10.24
N SER A 334 57.03 -11.39 -11.27
CA SER A 334 58.15 -10.45 -11.29
C SER A 334 57.79 -9.23 -10.44
N VAL A 335 58.66 -8.85 -9.51
CA VAL A 335 58.55 -7.59 -8.78
C VAL A 335 59.39 -6.56 -9.54
N ASP A 336 58.73 -5.59 -10.17
CA ASP A 336 59.39 -4.44 -10.77
C ASP A 336 59.33 -3.27 -9.79
N VAL A 337 60.49 -2.70 -9.47
CA VAL A 337 60.62 -1.54 -8.58
C VAL A 337 61.38 -0.48 -9.38
N ASP A 338 60.65 0.41 -10.05
CA ASP A 338 61.24 1.44 -10.92
C ASP A 338 61.80 2.65 -10.11
N GLY A 339 62.34 2.38 -8.91
CA GLY A 339 62.82 3.37 -7.96
C GLY A 339 63.99 2.88 -7.11
N ALA A 340 64.84 3.81 -6.68
CA ALA A 340 65.95 3.50 -5.78
C ALA A 340 65.41 2.96 -4.45
N PHE A 341 65.76 1.72 -4.11
CA PHE A 341 65.54 1.18 -2.77
C PHE A 341 66.32 2.07 -1.79
N THR A 342 65.63 2.93 -1.04
CA THR A 342 66.28 3.71 0.01
C THR A 342 66.56 2.74 1.14
N ALA A 343 67.76 2.18 1.12
CA ALA A 343 68.28 1.16 2.03
C ALA A 343 68.36 1.68 3.47
N GLY A 344 67.21 1.76 4.14
CA GLY A 344 67.08 1.85 5.59
C GLY A 344 66.17 0.76 6.16
N SER A 345 65.48 -0.01 5.30
CA SER A 345 64.47 -1.01 5.69
C SER A 345 64.86 -2.46 5.37
N VAL A 346 66.12 -2.71 4.98
CA VAL A 346 66.66 -4.07 4.88
C VAL A 346 67.44 -4.33 6.16
N VAL A 347 66.75 -4.73 7.22
CA VAL A 347 67.45 -5.30 8.38
C VAL A 347 68.12 -6.60 7.92
N SER A 348 69.44 -6.67 8.12
CA SER A 348 70.47 -7.74 8.05
C SER A 348 70.16 -9.22 7.69
N ASP A 349 68.95 -9.59 7.29
CA ASP A 349 68.50 -10.96 7.04
C ASP A 349 67.60 -11.03 5.79
N ALA A 350 67.84 -10.16 4.81
CA ALA A 350 67.29 -10.36 3.46
C ALA A 350 68.26 -11.26 2.69
N ASP A 351 68.13 -12.57 2.91
CA ASP A 351 68.80 -13.55 2.06
C ASP A 351 68.12 -13.50 0.68
N VAL A 352 68.68 -12.69 -0.23
CA VAL A 352 68.24 -12.65 -1.63
C VAL A 352 68.79 -13.90 -2.33
N THR A 353 68.28 -15.07 -1.96
CA THR A 353 68.67 -16.34 -2.56
C THR A 353 68.00 -16.48 -3.92
N GLY A 354 68.71 -16.14 -4.99
CA GLY A 354 68.31 -16.54 -6.34
C GLY A 354 68.52 -15.55 -7.48
N ALA A 355 68.98 -14.32 -7.23
CA ALA A 355 69.31 -13.40 -8.33
C ALA A 355 70.79 -13.53 -8.72
N THR A 356 71.08 -13.83 -9.98
CA THR A 356 72.35 -13.43 -10.59
C THR A 356 72.39 -11.90 -10.63
N VAL A 357 72.92 -11.28 -9.58
CA VAL A 357 73.10 -9.83 -9.50
C VAL A 357 74.25 -9.45 -10.42
N ALA A 358 73.95 -9.12 -11.68
CA ALA A 358 74.95 -8.79 -12.71
C ALA A 358 75.68 -7.44 -12.50
N SER A 359 75.62 -6.84 -11.32
CA SER A 359 76.31 -5.58 -11.02
C SER A 359 76.46 -5.32 -9.52
N ILE A 360 77.16 -6.21 -8.81
CA ILE A 360 77.80 -5.76 -7.56
C ILE A 360 78.98 -4.87 -7.98
N THR A 361 78.75 -3.55 -8.01
CA THR A 361 79.86 -2.60 -8.09
C THR A 361 80.51 -2.47 -6.71
N ALA A 362 81.81 -2.18 -6.64
CA ALA A 362 82.55 -2.06 -5.37
C ALA A 362 81.96 -1.02 -4.38
N ALA A 363 81.09 -0.13 -4.85
CA ALA A 363 80.34 0.80 -4.02
C ALA A 363 79.19 0.15 -3.23
N ASN A 364 78.70 -1.02 -3.64
CA ASN A 364 77.57 -1.73 -3.02
C ASN A 364 78.02 -2.70 -1.90
N LEU A 365 79.32 -2.88 -1.71
CA LEU A 365 79.90 -3.57 -0.55
C LEU A 365 80.10 -2.58 0.59
N VAL A 366 78.99 -2.13 1.20
CA VAL A 366 79.01 -1.31 2.43
C VAL A 366 78.54 -2.17 3.61
N ASP A 367 79.23 -3.28 3.82
CA ASP A 367 79.50 -3.76 5.18
C ASP A 367 80.99 -4.10 5.25
N LYS A 368 81.76 -3.21 5.89
CA LYS A 368 83.19 -3.38 6.14
C LYS A 368 83.45 -3.82 7.59
N SER A 369 82.51 -4.49 8.23
CA SER A 369 82.67 -4.98 9.61
C SER A 369 82.56 -6.49 9.77
N ALA A 370 81.99 -7.20 8.80
CA ALA A 370 82.04 -8.67 8.77
C ALA A 370 83.29 -9.15 8.03
N VAL A 371 84.08 -10.00 8.70
CA VAL A 371 85.18 -10.75 8.07
C VAL A 371 84.56 -11.81 7.16
N GLU A 372 84.28 -11.45 5.91
CA GLU A 372 83.88 -12.44 4.90
C GLU A 372 85.13 -13.10 4.31
N ALA A 373 85.25 -14.41 4.53
CA ALA A 373 86.26 -15.22 3.89
C ALA A 373 85.92 -15.36 2.39
N VAL A 374 86.45 -14.47 1.57
CA VAL A 374 86.36 -14.60 0.11
C VAL A 374 87.29 -15.74 -0.32
N THR A 375 86.75 -16.95 -0.47
CA THR A 375 87.48 -18.09 -1.06
C THR A 375 87.05 -18.30 -2.51
N GLY A 376 88.02 -18.21 -3.42
CA GLY A 376 87.87 -18.50 -4.85
C GLY A 376 89.18 -18.20 -5.58
N ASP A 377 89.40 -18.81 -6.75
CA ASP A 377 90.58 -18.51 -7.57
C ASP A 377 90.36 -17.19 -8.32
N TRP A 378 91.15 -16.17 -7.96
CA TRP A 378 91.14 -14.88 -8.66
C TRP A 378 92.24 -14.88 -9.72
N THR A 379 91.85 -14.95 -10.98
CA THR A 379 92.75 -14.71 -12.11
C THR A 379 92.82 -13.22 -12.40
N PHE A 380 93.93 -12.58 -12.06
CA PHE A 380 94.26 -11.25 -12.57
C PHE A 380 94.71 -11.37 -14.03
N ASP A 381 94.14 -10.56 -14.91
CA ASP A 381 94.57 -10.52 -16.31
C ASP A 381 96.02 -10.03 -16.43
N GLY A 382 96.74 -10.57 -17.41
CA GLY A 382 98.19 -10.40 -17.55
C GLY A 382 98.64 -8.99 -17.97
N ASN A 383 97.77 -7.98 -17.92
CA ASN A 383 98.05 -6.65 -18.48
C ASN A 383 98.55 -5.61 -17.46
N HIS A 384 98.77 -6.00 -16.21
CA HIS A 384 99.25 -5.09 -15.16
C HIS A 384 100.57 -5.61 -14.57
N PRO A 385 101.75 -5.19 -15.07
CA PRO A 385 103.02 -5.57 -14.44
C PRO A 385 103.17 -4.86 -13.10
N VAL A 386 103.42 -5.64 -12.05
CA VAL A 386 103.87 -5.14 -10.74
C VAL A 386 105.26 -4.53 -10.94
N GLU A 387 105.39 -3.21 -10.75
CA GLU A 387 106.69 -2.52 -10.84
C GLU A 387 107.67 -3.03 -9.77
N GLY A 388 108.89 -3.37 -10.22
CA GLY A 388 110.04 -3.49 -9.32
C GLY A 388 110.61 -4.89 -9.13
N TYR A 389 110.97 -5.61 -10.20
CA TYR A 389 112.00 -6.67 -10.09
C TYR A 389 112.74 -6.84 -11.43
N THR A 390 114.00 -6.40 -11.47
CA THR A 390 114.92 -6.65 -12.59
C THR A 390 115.71 -7.94 -12.37
N THR A 391 115.68 -8.78 -13.41
CA THR A 391 116.62 -9.86 -13.79
C THR A 391 116.83 -11.04 -12.85
N GLY A 392 116.31 -12.19 -13.28
CA GLY A 392 116.75 -13.52 -12.84
C GLY A 392 115.64 -14.56 -12.96
N ARG A 393 115.65 -15.35 -14.05
CA ARG A 393 114.70 -16.42 -14.35
C ARG A 393 114.37 -17.27 -13.11
N ASN A 394 113.12 -17.22 -12.65
CA ASN A 394 112.34 -18.35 -12.14
C ASN A 394 110.84 -17.96 -12.16
N VAL A 395 110.02 -18.84 -12.70
CA VAL A 395 108.58 -18.68 -12.88
C VAL A 395 107.90 -18.77 -11.51
N MET A 396 107.35 -17.66 -10.97
CA MET A 396 106.42 -17.73 -9.84
C MET A 396 105.03 -18.09 -10.37
N ARG A 397 104.52 -19.27 -10.00
CA ARG A 397 103.18 -19.76 -10.41
C ARG A 397 102.10 -19.64 -9.33
N SER A 398 102.36 -19.03 -8.19
CA SER A 398 101.32 -18.80 -7.18
C SER A 398 101.81 -17.83 -6.10
N ILE A 399 101.00 -16.83 -5.78
CA ILE A 399 101.08 -16.07 -4.54
C ILE A 399 99.95 -16.60 -3.65
N ARG A 400 100.30 -17.22 -2.52
CA ARG A 400 99.39 -17.32 -1.37
C ARG A 400 99.55 -16.04 -0.57
N LEU A 401 98.54 -15.19 -0.63
CA LEU A 401 98.43 -14.05 0.26
C LEU A 401 97.65 -14.51 1.50
N THR A 402 98.35 -14.69 2.62
CA THR A 402 97.71 -14.80 3.93
C THR A 402 97.77 -13.42 4.55
N ILE A 403 96.64 -12.72 4.58
CA ILE A 403 96.50 -11.48 5.35
C ILE A 403 95.85 -11.89 6.68
N THR A 404 96.58 -11.70 7.78
CA THR A 404 96.03 -11.75 9.15
C THR A 404 95.22 -10.51 9.46
#